data_AF-A0AAU3PRI3-F1
#
_entry.id   AF-A0AAU3PRI3-F1
#
_cell.length_a   1.000
_cell.length_b   1.000
_cell.length_c   1.000
_cell.angle_alpha   90.00
_cell.angle_beta   90.00
_cell.angle_gamma   90.00
#
_symmetry.space_group_name_H-M   'P 1'
#
loop_
_entity.id
_entity.type
_entity.pdbx_description
1 polymer ?
#
loop_
_entity_poly.entity_id
_entity_poly.type
_entity_poly.pdbx_seq_one_letter_code
_entity_poly.pdbx_strand_id
1 'polypeptide(L)'
;MRKLVARRAAVKAASIGVATTVLLAPLLGIGSASAEAPEQLSAENLPAELVQAISRDLNLTPSEYLDRAAQAQELGRYARDFRSQRPDTFAGAWIGTDGKPVVAVTSADAARIASADGYQTRISAVSANNLEHSLTQVNQWIATLPRDLSEAINSVAIDILNSQLVLSIANTPAGHVLNLPTLIANVKVILSPGGGGPVERRPMGGDTYISAPTSLHDTSLRGVDVCSFGFNSVDASGNALNISAGHCDPNLSKANQQASVYLPNIRDITNSPEVGTFFTAELGGQSGLDYSVIRLNSRAVEAGMDQPSVRGANGTTLNITGTAEPVTGAPVCKSGQSSTFTCGFVVADRVETQLYTADGESKTVRGFASSACTLGGDSGGSIVTGTLALGITSGSNAADAPNCTEANTQLAPYGGTASLGIPIRAILADIDANSGGGVGSGISVRTQPANQ
;
A
#
# COMPACT_ATOMS: atom_id res chain seq x y z
N MET A 1 -51.79 46.80 -75.17
CA MET A 1 -53.27 46.90 -75.05
C MET A 1 -53.66 46.69 -73.59
N ARG A 2 -54.56 47.53 -73.08
CA ARG A 2 -55.10 47.54 -71.71
C ARG A 2 -55.78 46.21 -71.34
N LYS A 3 -55.68 45.79 -70.06
CA LYS A 3 -56.80 45.82 -69.09
C LYS A 3 -56.43 45.14 -67.76
N LEU A 4 -56.85 45.82 -66.68
CA LEU A 4 -56.94 45.33 -65.31
C LEU A 4 -57.92 44.14 -65.19
N VAL A 5 -57.87 43.40 -64.07
CA VAL A 5 -58.94 43.35 -63.05
C VAL A 5 -58.55 42.39 -61.92
N ALA A 6 -58.72 42.86 -60.68
CA ALA A 6 -58.67 42.09 -59.44
C ALA A 6 -60.05 41.46 -59.11
N ARG A 7 -60.09 40.35 -58.35
CA ARG A 7 -60.92 40.18 -57.12
C ARG A 7 -60.94 38.74 -56.56
N ARG A 8 -60.68 38.70 -55.23
CA ARG A 8 -61.35 37.94 -54.14
C ARG A 8 -61.20 36.41 -54.02
N ALA A 9 -60.35 36.04 -53.06
CA ALA A 9 -60.62 35.23 -51.85
C ALA A 9 -61.60 34.04 -51.90
N ALA A 10 -61.11 32.85 -51.54
CA ALA A 10 -61.69 32.03 -50.46
C ALA A 10 -60.67 30.98 -49.98
N VAL A 11 -60.44 30.97 -48.67
CA VAL A 11 -59.66 29.98 -47.92
C VAL A 11 -60.44 28.68 -47.85
N LYS A 12 -59.80 27.54 -48.19
CA LYS A 12 -60.04 26.25 -47.53
C LYS A 12 -58.73 25.46 -47.52
N ALA A 13 -58.27 25.19 -46.29
CA ALA A 13 -57.12 24.38 -45.98
C ALA A 13 -57.32 22.92 -46.39
N ALA A 14 -56.29 22.33 -47.00
CA ALA A 14 -56.03 20.91 -46.99
C ALA A 14 -54.52 20.73 -47.17
N SER A 15 -53.83 20.56 -46.05
CA SER A 15 -52.41 20.24 -45.94
C SER A 15 -52.16 18.81 -46.43
N ILE A 16 -51.44 18.67 -47.54
CA ILE A 16 -50.86 17.41 -48.00
C ILE A 16 -49.36 17.47 -47.68
N GLY A 17 -48.89 16.41 -47.02
CA GLY A 17 -47.65 16.35 -46.28
C GLY A 17 -46.38 16.57 -47.11
N VAL A 18 -45.52 17.43 -46.57
CA VAL A 18 -44.10 17.44 -46.89
C VAL A 18 -43.43 16.47 -45.93
N ALA A 19 -42.88 15.39 -46.47
CA ALA A 19 -42.03 14.46 -45.72
C ALA A 19 -40.70 15.17 -45.40
N THR A 20 -40.63 15.83 -44.26
CA THR A 20 -39.36 16.23 -43.64
C THR A 20 -38.84 15.05 -42.84
N THR A 21 -37.87 14.34 -43.41
CA THR A 21 -36.99 13.42 -42.68
C THR A 21 -36.25 14.21 -41.60
N VAL A 22 -36.75 14.16 -40.37
CA VAL A 22 -36.00 14.59 -39.18
C VAL A 22 -34.95 13.51 -38.94
N LEU A 23 -33.69 13.79 -39.28
CA LEU A 23 -32.56 13.05 -38.73
C LEU A 23 -32.51 13.35 -37.23
N LEU A 24 -33.07 12.46 -36.40
CA LEU A 24 -32.68 12.36 -35.00
C LEU A 24 -31.22 11.88 -34.98
N ALA A 25 -30.29 12.81 -34.86
CA ALA A 25 -28.96 12.47 -34.39
C ALA A 25 -29.10 11.93 -32.95
N PRO A 26 -28.62 10.73 -32.63
CA PRO A 26 -28.53 10.33 -31.24
C PRO A 26 -27.50 11.25 -30.59
N LEU A 27 -27.96 12.06 -29.63
CA LEU A 27 -27.10 12.63 -28.62
C LEU A 27 -26.49 11.45 -27.85
N LEU A 28 -25.39 10.92 -28.37
CA LEU A 28 -24.45 10.13 -27.58
C LEU A 28 -23.94 11.09 -26.51
N GLY A 29 -24.61 11.09 -25.36
CA GLY A 29 -24.05 11.63 -24.14
C GLY A 29 -22.71 10.93 -23.95
N ILE A 30 -21.63 11.65 -24.15
CA ILE A 30 -20.32 11.28 -23.63
C ILE A 30 -20.49 11.43 -22.12
N GLY A 31 -21.10 10.42 -21.49
CA GLY A 31 -20.96 10.24 -20.07
C GLY A 31 -19.48 10.02 -19.86
N SER A 32 -18.80 11.00 -19.29
CA SER A 32 -17.55 10.74 -18.59
C SER A 32 -17.86 9.61 -17.63
N ALA A 33 -17.42 8.40 -17.95
CA ALA A 33 -17.36 7.34 -16.97
C ALA A 33 -16.31 7.79 -15.97
N SER A 34 -16.72 8.64 -15.02
CA SER A 34 -15.95 8.87 -13.81
C SER A 34 -15.85 7.49 -13.19
N ALA A 35 -14.67 6.87 -13.30
CA ALA A 35 -14.40 5.65 -12.57
C ALA A 35 -14.74 5.98 -11.11
N GLU A 36 -15.70 5.26 -10.55
CA GLU A 36 -16.17 5.50 -9.19
C GLU A 36 -14.98 5.34 -8.24
N ALA A 37 -14.81 6.23 -7.28
CA ALA A 37 -13.77 6.06 -6.27
C ALA A 37 -14.00 4.71 -5.55
N PRO A 38 -12.95 4.01 -5.10
CA PRO A 38 -13.16 2.75 -4.39
C PRO A 38 -14.11 2.95 -3.22
N GLU A 39 -15.14 2.10 -3.11
CA GLU A 39 -16.10 2.16 -2.02
C GLU A 39 -15.38 2.01 -0.68
N GLN A 40 -15.71 2.87 0.28
CA GLN A 40 -15.17 2.83 1.64
C GLN A 40 -16.30 2.76 2.66
N LEU A 41 -16.01 2.29 3.87
CA LEU A 41 -16.98 2.34 4.96
C LEU A 41 -17.31 3.80 5.32
N SER A 42 -18.52 4.03 5.84
CA SER A 42 -18.86 5.31 6.44
C SER A 42 -18.13 5.51 7.77
N ALA A 43 -17.96 6.78 8.19
CA ALA A 43 -17.29 7.12 9.44
C ALA A 43 -17.92 6.45 10.66
N GLU A 44 -19.25 6.23 10.67
CA GLU A 44 -19.94 5.55 11.77
C GLU A 44 -19.65 4.05 11.84
N ASN A 45 -19.23 3.46 10.73
CA ASN A 45 -18.93 2.04 10.59
C ASN A 45 -17.43 1.73 10.75
N LEU A 46 -16.60 2.74 11.04
CA LEU A 46 -15.20 2.49 11.38
C LEU A 46 -15.07 1.88 12.79
N PRO A 47 -14.14 0.92 12.98
CA PRO A 47 -13.83 0.41 14.31
C PRO A 47 -13.43 1.56 15.26
N ALA A 48 -13.94 1.56 16.50
CA ALA A 48 -13.72 2.65 17.44
C ALA A 48 -12.23 2.89 17.73
N GLU A 49 -11.41 1.86 17.65
CA GLU A 49 -9.99 1.88 17.89
C GLU A 49 -9.20 2.38 16.68
N LEU A 50 -9.73 2.18 15.46
CA LEU A 50 -9.24 2.90 14.28
C LEU A 50 -9.52 4.39 14.44
N VAL A 51 -10.72 4.77 14.90
CA VAL A 51 -11.06 6.17 15.21
C VAL A 51 -10.11 6.76 16.26
N GLN A 52 -9.77 6.00 17.31
CA GLN A 52 -8.79 6.42 18.31
C GLN A 52 -7.38 6.57 17.71
N ALA A 53 -6.93 5.63 16.89
CA ALA A 53 -5.61 5.70 16.25
C ALA A 53 -5.50 6.89 15.30
N ILE A 54 -6.54 7.15 14.49
CA ILE A 54 -6.65 8.33 13.61
C ILE A 54 -6.52 9.60 14.45
N SER A 55 -7.27 9.73 15.54
CA SER A 55 -7.22 10.92 16.39
C SER A 55 -5.85 11.07 17.07
N ARG A 56 -5.30 9.98 17.60
CA ARG A 56 -4.02 9.95 18.33
C ARG A 56 -2.83 10.29 17.45
N ASP A 57 -2.74 9.68 16.27
CA ASP A 57 -1.53 9.70 15.44
C ASP A 57 -1.59 10.76 14.34
N LEU A 58 -2.78 11.02 13.79
CA LEU A 58 -2.95 11.93 12.65
C LEU A 58 -3.56 13.28 13.04
N ASN A 59 -4.17 13.37 14.22
CA ASN A 59 -4.98 14.53 14.62
C ASN A 59 -6.07 14.87 13.58
N LEU A 60 -6.71 13.84 13.02
CA LEU A 60 -7.83 13.94 12.08
C LEU A 60 -9.10 13.39 12.71
N THR A 61 -10.25 13.81 12.18
CA THR A 61 -11.52 13.11 12.41
C THR A 61 -11.64 11.87 11.50
N PRO A 62 -12.49 10.89 11.86
CA PRO A 62 -12.79 9.74 11.00
C PRO A 62 -13.24 10.11 9.58
N SER A 63 -14.08 11.14 9.46
CA SER A 63 -14.55 11.63 8.15
C SER A 63 -13.41 12.25 7.36
N GLU A 64 -12.59 13.13 7.97
CA GLU A 64 -11.43 13.70 7.27
C GLU A 64 -10.42 12.63 6.82
N TYR A 65 -10.24 11.57 7.61
CA TYR A 65 -9.40 10.44 7.24
C TYR A 65 -9.90 9.74 5.97
N LEU A 66 -11.20 9.39 5.94
CA LEU A 66 -11.82 8.74 4.79
C LEU A 66 -11.86 9.64 3.56
N ASP A 67 -12.21 10.91 3.72
CA ASP A 67 -12.27 11.89 2.64
C ASP A 67 -10.89 12.10 2.01
N ARG A 68 -9.84 12.26 2.82
CA ARG A 68 -8.46 12.39 2.33
C ARG A 68 -7.98 11.10 1.66
N ALA A 69 -8.34 9.93 2.17
CA ALA A 69 -8.02 8.65 1.54
C ALA A 69 -8.71 8.52 0.16
N ALA A 70 -9.99 8.86 0.06
CA ALA A 70 -10.74 8.83 -1.19
C ALA A 70 -10.19 9.83 -2.21
N GLN A 71 -9.92 11.08 -1.77
CA GLN A 71 -9.36 12.12 -2.63
C GLN A 71 -7.95 11.78 -3.11
N ALA A 72 -7.15 11.09 -2.29
CA ALA A 72 -5.86 10.55 -2.72
C ALA A 72 -6.02 9.55 -3.87
N GLN A 73 -7.03 8.66 -3.82
CA GLN A 73 -7.26 7.70 -4.91
C GLN A 73 -7.77 8.37 -6.19
N GLU A 74 -8.59 9.41 -6.07
CA GLU A 74 -9.00 10.23 -7.21
C GLU A 74 -7.79 10.95 -7.84
N LEU A 75 -6.98 11.62 -7.01
CA LEU A 75 -5.77 12.29 -7.45
C LEU A 75 -4.79 11.31 -8.11
N GLY A 76 -4.59 10.13 -7.53
CA GLY A 76 -3.70 9.10 -8.08
C GLY A 76 -4.12 8.69 -9.50
N ARG A 77 -5.42 8.44 -9.72
CA ARG A 77 -5.96 8.14 -11.06
C ARG A 77 -5.70 9.28 -12.03
N TYR A 78 -6.09 10.49 -11.65
CA TYR A 78 -5.86 11.67 -12.48
C TYR A 78 -4.37 11.85 -12.80
N ALA A 79 -3.49 11.70 -11.80
CA ALA A 79 -2.05 11.86 -11.98
C ALA A 79 -1.46 10.83 -12.94
N ARG A 80 -1.92 9.57 -12.92
CA ARG A 80 -1.49 8.55 -13.88
C ARG A 80 -1.90 8.92 -15.31
N ASP A 81 -3.15 9.30 -15.51
CA ASP A 81 -3.67 9.68 -16.84
C ASP A 81 -2.98 10.96 -17.36
N PHE A 82 -2.85 11.96 -16.48
CA PHE A 82 -2.18 13.21 -16.79
C PHE A 82 -0.72 13.00 -17.14
N ARG A 83 0.00 12.15 -16.40
CA ARG A 83 1.37 11.74 -16.70
C ARG A 83 1.47 11.05 -18.04
N SER A 84 0.56 10.11 -18.36
CA SER A 84 0.57 9.41 -19.64
C SER A 84 0.40 10.36 -20.83
N GLN A 85 -0.41 11.40 -20.67
CA GLN A 85 -0.62 12.40 -21.72
C GLN A 85 0.51 13.44 -21.79
N ARG A 86 1.19 13.69 -20.67
CA ARG A 86 2.15 14.79 -20.49
C ARG A 86 3.43 14.34 -19.75
N PRO A 87 4.15 13.33 -20.27
CA PRO A 87 5.28 12.72 -19.58
C PRO A 87 6.41 13.71 -19.26
N ASP A 88 6.65 14.68 -20.15
CA ASP A 88 7.76 15.63 -20.02
C ASP A 88 7.44 16.81 -19.10
N THR A 89 6.15 17.08 -18.85
CA THR A 89 5.72 18.24 -18.06
C THR A 89 5.09 17.89 -16.73
N PHE A 90 4.69 16.64 -16.50
CA PHE A 90 4.22 16.19 -15.19
C PHE A 90 5.40 16.12 -14.21
N ALA A 91 5.22 16.65 -12.99
CA ALA A 91 6.26 16.74 -11.98
C ALA A 91 5.86 16.17 -10.60
N GLY A 92 4.73 15.45 -10.52
CA GLY A 92 4.27 14.79 -9.30
C GLY A 92 2.85 15.21 -8.89
N ALA A 93 2.27 14.46 -7.95
CA ALA A 93 0.98 14.77 -7.36
C ALA A 93 0.94 14.33 -5.90
N TRP A 94 0.32 15.13 -5.02
CA TRP A 94 0.22 14.81 -3.59
C TRP A 94 -1.02 15.44 -2.96
N ILE A 95 -1.41 14.93 -1.80
CA ILE A 95 -2.36 15.57 -0.89
C ILE A 95 -1.59 16.54 0.01
N GLY A 96 -1.95 17.82 -0.01
CA GLY A 96 -1.39 18.85 0.84
C GLY A 96 -1.71 18.60 2.33
N THR A 97 -0.97 19.26 3.23
CA THR A 97 -1.24 19.18 4.67
C THR A 97 -2.63 19.71 5.03
N ASP A 98 -3.15 20.65 4.24
CA ASP A 98 -4.52 21.17 4.28
C ASP A 98 -5.57 20.19 3.71
N GLY A 99 -5.14 19.01 3.25
CA GLY A 99 -5.97 17.97 2.67
C GLY A 99 -6.26 18.17 1.18
N LYS A 100 -5.78 19.24 0.53
CA LYS A 100 -6.14 19.53 -0.86
C LYS A 100 -5.24 18.82 -1.87
N PRO A 101 -5.77 18.37 -3.01
CA PRO A 101 -4.99 17.68 -4.02
C PRO A 101 -4.19 18.68 -4.85
N VAL A 102 -2.89 18.43 -4.98
CA VAL A 102 -1.93 19.26 -5.71
C VAL A 102 -1.31 18.47 -6.85
N VAL A 103 -1.22 19.08 -8.02
CA VAL A 103 -0.52 18.55 -9.19
C VAL A 103 0.66 19.47 -9.51
N ALA A 104 1.87 18.94 -9.43
CA ALA A 104 3.06 19.64 -9.87
C ALA A 104 3.33 19.43 -11.35
N VAL A 105 3.77 20.49 -12.02
CA VAL A 105 4.11 20.49 -13.45
C VAL A 105 5.28 21.42 -13.73
N THR A 106 5.95 21.26 -14.87
CA THR A 106 7.08 22.11 -15.28
C THR A 106 6.69 23.25 -16.22
N SER A 107 5.44 23.33 -16.66
CA SER A 107 4.97 24.35 -17.61
C SER A 107 3.67 25.03 -17.18
N ALA A 108 3.53 26.31 -17.54
CA ALA A 108 2.32 27.08 -17.27
C ALA A 108 1.09 26.52 -18.01
N ASP A 109 1.29 25.94 -19.19
CA ASP A 109 0.21 25.33 -19.97
C ASP A 109 -0.35 24.08 -19.28
N ALA A 110 0.53 23.21 -18.79
CA ALA A 110 0.12 22.05 -18.01
C ALA A 110 -0.56 22.46 -16.70
N ALA A 111 -0.10 23.54 -16.05
CA ALA A 111 -0.71 24.07 -14.83
C ALA A 111 -2.12 24.59 -15.10
N ARG A 112 -2.34 25.27 -16.23
CA ARG A 112 -3.67 25.75 -16.60
C ARG A 112 -4.66 24.62 -16.79
N ILE A 113 -4.21 23.50 -17.36
CA ILE A 113 -5.05 22.31 -17.59
C ILE A 113 -5.42 21.68 -16.24
N ALA A 114 -4.42 21.38 -15.39
CA ALA A 114 -4.70 20.80 -14.08
C ALA A 114 -5.55 21.70 -13.17
N SER A 115 -5.38 23.02 -13.26
CA SER A 115 -6.24 23.97 -12.57
C SER A 115 -7.67 24.02 -13.12
N ALA A 116 -7.85 23.89 -14.44
CA ALA A 116 -9.18 23.80 -15.05
C ALA A 116 -9.91 22.51 -14.67
N ASP A 117 -9.16 21.44 -14.41
CA ASP A 117 -9.66 20.15 -13.93
C ASP A 117 -9.88 20.13 -12.40
N GLY A 118 -9.67 21.25 -11.71
CA GLY A 118 -10.03 21.44 -10.29
C GLY A 118 -8.90 21.20 -9.28
N TYR A 119 -7.67 20.95 -9.74
CA TYR A 119 -6.53 20.71 -8.86
C TYR A 119 -5.76 21.99 -8.54
N GLN A 120 -5.20 22.05 -7.33
CA GLN A 120 -4.17 23.05 -7.06
C GLN A 120 -2.93 22.71 -7.87
N THR A 121 -2.24 23.73 -8.38
CA THR A 121 -1.07 23.50 -9.23
C THR A 121 0.18 24.12 -8.67
N ARG A 122 1.30 23.43 -8.84
CA ARG A 122 2.62 23.95 -8.49
C ARG A 122 3.57 23.86 -9.67
N ILE A 123 4.32 24.94 -9.93
CA ILE A 123 5.41 24.88 -10.89
C ILE A 123 6.64 24.27 -10.20
N SER A 124 7.22 23.26 -10.84
CA SER A 124 8.43 22.56 -10.42
C SER A 124 9.52 22.69 -11.46
N ALA A 125 10.77 22.65 -11.01
CA ALA A 125 11.93 22.80 -11.90
C ALA A 125 12.21 21.53 -12.74
N VAL A 126 11.87 20.35 -12.20
CA VAL A 126 12.21 19.05 -12.79
C VAL A 126 10.93 18.23 -12.95
N SER A 127 10.81 17.50 -14.07
CA SER A 127 9.71 16.58 -14.32
C SER A 127 9.88 15.28 -13.52
N ALA A 128 8.78 14.56 -13.32
CA ALA A 128 8.80 13.27 -12.60
C ALA A 128 9.67 12.25 -13.33
N ASN A 129 9.62 12.20 -14.67
CA ASN A 129 10.47 11.32 -15.47
C ASN A 129 11.97 11.61 -15.27
N ASN A 130 12.34 12.90 -15.19
CA ASN A 130 13.74 13.26 -14.95
C ASN A 130 14.18 12.87 -13.53
N LEU A 131 13.32 13.06 -12.51
CA LEU A 131 13.61 12.62 -11.14
C LEU A 131 13.76 11.09 -11.06
N GLU A 132 12.90 10.33 -11.72
CA GLU A 132 12.99 8.85 -11.77
C GLU A 132 14.23 8.36 -12.52
N HIS A 133 14.61 9.03 -13.61
CA HIS A 133 15.86 8.72 -14.31
C HIS A 133 17.07 9.00 -13.41
N SER A 134 17.09 10.15 -12.73
CA SER A 134 18.15 10.48 -11.77
C SER A 134 18.19 9.49 -10.60
N LEU A 135 17.04 9.04 -10.09
CA LEU A 135 16.97 8.00 -9.06
C LEU A 135 17.65 6.71 -9.53
N THR A 136 17.32 6.28 -10.76
CA THR A 136 17.94 5.09 -11.36
C THR A 136 19.45 5.23 -11.47
N GLN A 137 19.94 6.39 -11.91
CA GLN A 137 21.39 6.67 -12.01
C GLN A 137 22.08 6.66 -10.64
N VAL A 138 21.45 7.26 -9.63
CA VAL A 138 21.96 7.27 -8.25
C VAL A 138 22.03 5.84 -7.70
N ASN A 139 21.00 5.02 -7.91
CA ASN A 139 21.00 3.63 -7.43
C ASN A 139 22.02 2.75 -8.16
N GLN A 140 22.21 2.95 -9.46
CA GLN A 140 23.30 2.30 -10.20
C GLN A 140 24.66 2.69 -9.64
N TRP A 141 24.87 3.96 -9.32
CA TRP A 141 26.10 4.42 -8.69
C TRP A 141 26.28 3.82 -7.29
N ILE A 142 25.25 3.79 -6.45
CA ILE A 142 25.29 3.17 -5.12
C ILE A 142 25.69 1.70 -5.19
N ALA A 143 25.17 0.95 -6.17
CA ALA A 143 25.53 -0.44 -6.38
C ALA A 143 26.99 -0.67 -6.78
N THR A 144 27.71 0.38 -7.22
CA THR A 144 29.16 0.32 -7.49
C THR A 144 30.03 0.70 -6.30
N LEU A 145 29.44 1.19 -5.21
CA LEU A 145 30.19 1.61 -4.02
C LEU A 145 30.73 0.38 -3.27
N PRO A 146 31.89 0.53 -2.60
CA PRO A 146 32.34 -0.39 -1.56
C PRO A 146 31.24 -0.64 -0.50
N ARG A 147 31.19 -1.87 0.04
CA ARG A 147 30.13 -2.34 0.95
C ARG A 147 29.93 -1.43 2.16
N ASP A 148 31.02 -0.95 2.75
CA ASP A 148 31.04 -0.02 3.88
C ASP A 148 30.38 1.33 3.56
N LEU A 149 30.49 1.79 2.31
CA LEU A 149 29.86 3.04 1.85
C LEU A 149 28.41 2.83 1.40
N SER A 150 28.09 1.70 0.76
CA SER A 150 26.71 1.39 0.38
C SER A 150 25.82 1.09 1.58
N GLU A 151 26.36 0.43 2.62
CA GLU A 151 25.67 0.18 3.90
C GLU A 151 25.38 1.48 4.66
N ALA A 152 26.23 2.50 4.47
CA ALA A 152 25.97 3.81 5.04
C ALA A 152 24.80 4.53 4.35
N ILE A 153 24.28 4.06 3.22
CA ILE A 153 23.13 4.65 2.55
C ILE A 153 21.87 3.86 2.93
N ASN A 154 21.03 4.46 3.76
CA ASN A 154 19.79 3.85 4.24
C ASN A 154 18.74 3.74 3.12
N SER A 155 18.54 4.82 2.37
CA SER A 155 17.53 4.86 1.31
C SER A 155 17.75 6.02 0.35
N VAL A 156 17.18 5.88 -0.84
CA VAL A 156 17.03 6.97 -1.81
C VAL A 156 15.55 7.16 -2.11
N ALA A 157 15.06 8.38 -1.98
CA ALA A 157 13.67 8.73 -2.21
C ALA A 157 13.54 9.92 -3.17
N ILE A 158 12.44 9.96 -3.91
CA ILE A 158 12.03 11.17 -4.64
C ILE A 158 11.21 12.03 -3.67
N ASP A 159 11.69 13.24 -3.41
CA ASP A 159 10.93 14.27 -2.71
C ASP A 159 10.24 15.15 -3.76
N ILE A 160 9.05 14.70 -4.16
CA ILE A 160 8.22 15.42 -5.13
C ILE A 160 7.77 16.79 -4.61
N LEU A 161 7.67 16.95 -3.27
CA LEU A 161 7.31 18.22 -2.65
C LEU A 161 8.43 19.25 -2.75
N ASN A 162 9.67 18.87 -3.03
CA ASN A 162 10.76 19.82 -3.27
C ASN A 162 11.41 19.64 -4.63
N SER A 163 10.87 18.75 -5.48
CA SER A 163 11.36 18.47 -6.82
C SER A 163 12.84 18.03 -6.81
N GLN A 164 13.20 17.15 -5.87
CA GLN A 164 14.59 16.71 -5.64
C GLN A 164 14.68 15.23 -5.27
N LEU A 165 15.89 14.67 -5.30
CA LEU A 165 16.21 13.38 -4.69
C LEU A 165 16.76 13.57 -3.29
N VAL A 166 16.30 12.75 -2.36
CA VAL A 166 16.79 12.74 -0.98
C VAL A 166 17.53 11.42 -0.75
N LEU A 167 18.81 11.55 -0.42
CA LEU A 167 19.67 10.43 -0.02
C LEU A 167 19.73 10.40 1.51
N SER A 168 19.18 9.36 2.12
CA SER A 168 19.28 9.14 3.56
C SER A 168 20.53 8.33 3.85
N ILE A 169 21.44 8.89 4.65
CA ILE A 169 22.72 8.27 5.00
C ILE A 169 22.71 7.98 6.51
N ALA A 170 23.09 6.75 6.88
CA ALA A 170 23.38 6.35 8.25
C ALA A 170 24.48 7.24 8.83
N ASN A 171 24.20 7.87 9.96
CA ASN A 171 25.17 8.72 10.64
C ASN A 171 26.13 7.85 11.47
N THR A 172 27.38 7.62 11.02
CA THR A 172 28.33 6.76 11.74
C THR A 172 29.80 7.22 11.70
N PRO A 173 30.61 6.94 12.75
CA PRO A 173 32.08 6.83 12.67
C PRO A 173 32.58 5.46 12.12
N ALA A 174 31.87 4.86 11.16
CA ALA A 174 31.50 3.43 11.03
C ALA A 174 30.48 3.04 12.10
N GLY A 175 29.42 2.29 11.77
CA GLY A 175 28.24 1.96 12.61
C GLY A 175 28.59 1.19 13.88
N HIS A 176 29.39 1.81 14.75
CA HIS A 176 30.15 1.15 15.79
C HIS A 176 29.24 0.77 16.95
N VAL A 177 29.19 -0.55 17.13
CA VAL A 177 28.71 -1.31 18.27
C VAL A 177 27.21 -1.61 18.27
N LEU A 178 26.75 -2.34 17.24
CA LEU A 178 25.70 -3.34 17.45
C LEU A 178 26.38 -4.68 17.76
N ASN A 179 26.69 -4.84 19.05
CA ASN A 179 26.80 -6.17 19.64
C ASN A 179 26.25 -6.09 21.06
N LEU A 180 24.97 -6.41 21.21
CA LEU A 180 24.46 -7.01 22.44
C LEU A 180 23.41 -8.08 22.08
N PRO A 181 23.35 -9.19 22.83
CA PRO A 181 22.75 -10.44 22.40
C PRO A 181 21.22 -10.39 22.46
N THR A 182 20.55 -10.90 21.42
CA THR A 182 19.14 -11.28 21.50
C THR A 182 19.01 -12.60 22.25
N LEU A 183 19.09 -12.51 23.58
CA LEU A 183 18.45 -13.50 24.43
C LEU A 183 16.96 -13.19 24.46
N ILE A 184 16.18 -14.22 24.13
CA ILE A 184 14.73 -14.32 24.31
C ILE A 184 14.34 -13.66 25.64
N ALA A 185 13.59 -12.55 25.61
CA ALA A 185 12.82 -12.09 26.76
C ALA A 185 11.81 -10.99 26.40
N ASN A 186 10.55 -11.30 26.71
CA ASN A 186 9.48 -10.39 27.12
C ASN A 186 8.74 -9.63 26.01
N VAL A 187 7.71 -10.31 25.50
CA VAL A 187 6.46 -9.67 25.06
C VAL A 187 6.03 -8.68 26.14
N LYS A 188 6.19 -7.39 25.87
CA LYS A 188 5.67 -6.31 26.72
C LYS A 188 4.18 -6.17 26.41
N VAL A 189 3.33 -6.57 27.35
CA VAL A 189 1.88 -6.33 27.28
C VAL A 189 1.66 -4.82 27.35
N ILE A 190 1.31 -4.21 26.22
CA ILE A 190 0.78 -2.85 26.20
C ILE A 190 -0.67 -2.94 26.68
N LEU A 191 -0.93 -2.50 27.91
CA LEU A 191 -2.29 -2.26 28.39
C LEU A 191 -2.80 -0.99 27.70
N SER A 192 -3.47 -1.15 26.57
CA SER A 192 -4.29 -0.07 26.03
C SER A 192 -5.44 0.23 26.99
N PRO A 193 -5.90 1.49 27.07
CA PRO A 193 -7.17 1.81 27.73
C PRO A 193 -8.26 0.89 27.15
N GLY A 194 -9.09 0.30 28.01
CA GLY A 194 -10.16 -0.61 27.61
C GLY A 194 -11.15 0.08 26.65
N GLY A 195 -10.88 -0.02 25.35
CA GLY A 195 -11.82 0.30 24.28
C GLY A 195 -12.80 -0.85 24.15
N GLY A 196 -14.06 -0.59 24.53
CA GLY A 196 -15.12 -1.60 24.72
C GLY A 196 -15.70 -2.19 23.43
N GLY A 197 -14.88 -2.69 22.52
CA GLY A 197 -15.32 -3.53 21.39
C GLY A 197 -15.22 -5.04 21.70
N PRO A 198 -15.99 -5.91 21.02
CA PRO A 198 -15.74 -7.34 21.05
C PRO A 198 -14.35 -7.63 20.45
N VAL A 199 -13.47 -8.23 21.25
CA VAL A 199 -12.14 -8.67 20.80
C VAL A 199 -12.31 -9.89 19.88
N GLU A 200 -11.98 -9.73 18.60
CA GLU A 200 -11.95 -10.85 17.67
C GLU A 200 -10.66 -11.66 17.89
N ARG A 201 -10.83 -12.95 18.17
CA ARG A 201 -9.74 -13.88 18.52
C ARG A 201 -9.34 -14.77 17.35
N ARG A 202 -10.10 -14.75 16.26
CA ARG A 202 -9.76 -15.41 15.02
C ARG A 202 -8.49 -14.80 14.41
N PRO A 203 -7.63 -15.65 13.80
CA PRO A 203 -6.49 -15.17 13.02
C PRO A 203 -6.95 -14.36 11.81
N MET A 204 -6.27 -13.25 11.53
CA MET A 204 -6.54 -12.39 10.38
C MET A 204 -5.27 -11.65 9.91
N GLY A 205 -5.39 -10.83 8.87
CA GLY A 205 -4.30 -9.92 8.47
C GLY A 205 -3.87 -9.01 9.62
N GLY A 206 -2.59 -8.65 9.71
CA GLY A 206 -2.02 -7.92 10.84
C GLY A 206 -1.65 -8.78 12.04
N ASP A 207 -2.04 -10.06 12.06
CA ASP A 207 -1.69 -11.01 13.12
C ASP A 207 -0.34 -11.65 12.90
N THR A 208 0.21 -12.14 13.99
CA THR A 208 1.50 -12.80 14.01
C THR A 208 1.43 -14.20 13.42
N TYR A 209 2.45 -14.53 12.65
CA TYR A 209 2.85 -15.91 12.42
C TYR A 209 4.32 -16.11 12.73
N ILE A 210 4.69 -17.38 12.86
CA ILE A 210 6.07 -17.80 12.89
C ILE A 210 6.38 -18.73 11.72
N SER A 211 7.61 -18.68 11.24
CA SER A 211 8.15 -19.57 10.21
C SER A 211 9.53 -20.07 10.64
N ALA A 212 9.96 -21.18 10.04
CA ALA A 212 11.24 -21.82 10.37
C ALA A 212 11.83 -22.52 9.14
N PRO A 213 13.17 -22.59 9.02
CA PRO A 213 13.84 -23.26 7.90
C PRO A 213 13.62 -24.78 7.88
N THR A 214 13.24 -25.36 9.03
CA THR A 214 12.91 -26.78 9.21
C THR A 214 11.71 -26.94 10.16
N SER A 215 11.29 -28.18 10.43
CA SER A 215 10.16 -28.47 11.32
C SER A 215 10.36 -27.91 12.73
N LEU A 216 9.28 -27.46 13.40
CA LEU A 216 9.33 -27.03 14.79
C LEU A 216 9.69 -28.14 15.80
N HIS A 217 9.65 -29.42 15.37
CA HIS A 217 10.11 -30.57 16.14
C HIS A 217 11.59 -30.94 15.86
N ASP A 218 12.25 -30.24 14.94
CA ASP A 218 13.66 -30.48 14.62
C ASP A 218 14.55 -29.98 15.76
N THR A 219 15.27 -30.92 16.39
CA THR A 219 16.22 -30.63 17.48
C THR A 219 17.40 -29.74 17.08
N SER A 220 17.65 -29.60 15.77
CA SER A 220 18.68 -28.71 15.23
C SER A 220 18.20 -27.27 15.04
N LEU A 221 16.88 -27.02 15.12
CA LEU A 221 16.31 -25.69 15.00
C LEU A 221 16.85 -24.76 16.10
N ARG A 222 17.23 -23.54 15.71
CA ARG A 222 17.86 -22.55 16.61
C ARG A 222 17.00 -21.33 16.89
N GLY A 223 15.97 -21.10 16.07
CA GLY A 223 15.07 -19.97 16.20
C GLY A 223 13.92 -20.09 15.20
N VAL A 224 12.97 -19.17 15.33
CA VAL A 224 11.86 -18.98 14.40
C VAL A 224 11.85 -17.51 14.00
N ASP A 225 11.43 -17.24 12.78
CA ASP A 225 11.17 -15.88 12.34
C ASP A 225 9.77 -15.47 12.79
N VAL A 226 9.62 -14.21 13.16
CA VAL A 226 8.35 -13.63 13.59
C VAL A 226 7.97 -12.56 12.59
N CYS A 227 6.82 -12.74 11.96
CA CYS A 227 6.28 -11.80 10.99
C CYS A 227 4.77 -11.63 11.20
N SER A 228 4.18 -10.77 10.40
CA SER A 228 2.76 -10.47 10.40
C SER A 228 2.13 -10.86 9.07
N PHE A 229 0.92 -11.42 9.12
CA PHE A 229 0.09 -11.61 7.94
C PHE A 229 -0.29 -10.27 7.34
N GLY A 230 -0.37 -10.17 6.01
CA GLY A 230 -0.79 -8.94 5.35
C GLY A 230 -2.28 -9.01 5.02
N PHE A 231 -2.59 -9.44 3.79
CA PHE A 231 -3.97 -9.51 3.30
C PHE A 231 -4.37 -10.91 2.90
N ASN A 232 -5.50 -11.37 3.42
CA ASN A 232 -6.16 -12.56 2.91
C ASN A 232 -6.59 -12.29 1.46
N SER A 233 -6.29 -13.24 0.59
CA SER A 233 -6.39 -13.13 -0.86
C SER A 233 -7.02 -14.39 -1.44
N VAL A 234 -7.44 -14.30 -2.70
CA VAL A 234 -8.03 -15.40 -3.46
C VAL A 234 -7.58 -15.31 -4.90
N ASP A 235 -7.27 -16.46 -5.50
CA ASP A 235 -6.96 -16.54 -6.93
C ASP A 235 -8.16 -17.05 -7.74
N ALA A 236 -8.03 -17.07 -9.07
CA ALA A 236 -9.10 -17.49 -9.97
C ALA A 236 -9.54 -18.96 -9.76
N SER A 237 -8.69 -19.77 -9.13
CA SER A 237 -9.00 -21.16 -8.77
C SER A 237 -9.67 -21.30 -7.40
N GLY A 238 -9.88 -20.19 -6.68
CA GLY A 238 -10.49 -20.18 -5.35
C GLY A 238 -9.54 -20.57 -4.23
N ASN A 239 -8.22 -20.62 -4.45
CA ASN A 239 -7.27 -20.94 -3.40
C ASN A 239 -7.30 -19.85 -2.32
N ALA A 240 -7.33 -20.25 -1.05
CA ALA A 240 -7.17 -19.33 0.07
C ALA A 240 -5.68 -18.99 0.24
N LEU A 241 -5.35 -17.71 0.07
CA LEU A 241 -3.98 -17.20 0.10
C LEU A 241 -3.85 -16.09 1.14
N ASN A 242 -2.64 -15.86 1.64
CA ASN A 242 -2.29 -14.63 2.34
C ASN A 242 -1.05 -14.02 1.70
N ILE A 243 -1.04 -12.70 1.51
CA ILE A 243 0.13 -11.95 1.07
C ILE A 243 0.86 -11.42 2.30
N SER A 244 2.15 -11.73 2.42
CA SER A 244 3.04 -11.24 3.49
C SER A 244 4.39 -10.79 2.88
N ALA A 245 5.40 -10.47 3.69
CA ALA A 245 6.72 -10.07 3.20
C ALA A 245 7.51 -11.28 2.71
N GLY A 246 8.37 -11.07 1.73
CA GLY A 246 9.20 -12.10 1.12
C GLY A 246 10.25 -12.59 2.10
N HIS A 247 10.99 -11.66 2.71
CA HIS A 247 12.07 -11.95 3.67
C HIS A 247 11.63 -12.77 4.91
N CYS A 248 10.32 -12.97 5.11
CA CYS A 248 9.77 -13.84 6.15
C CYS A 248 9.78 -15.33 5.80
N ASP A 249 10.13 -15.70 4.55
CA ASP A 249 10.42 -17.09 4.19
C ASP A 249 11.89 -17.42 4.46
N PRO A 250 12.23 -18.18 5.52
CA PRO A 250 13.60 -18.59 5.80
C PRO A 250 14.22 -19.50 4.74
N ASN A 251 13.42 -19.96 3.77
CA ASN A 251 13.84 -20.81 2.66
C ASN A 251 13.93 -20.06 1.33
N LEU A 252 13.97 -18.72 1.33
CA LEU A 252 14.10 -17.84 0.15
C LEU A 252 15.22 -18.27 -0.82
N SER A 253 16.39 -18.63 -0.31
CA SER A 253 17.56 -19.07 -1.10
C SER A 253 17.54 -20.55 -1.49
N LYS A 254 16.57 -21.32 -0.97
CA LYS A 254 16.42 -22.75 -1.27
C LYS A 254 15.52 -22.94 -2.48
N ALA A 255 15.80 -23.98 -3.26
CA ALA A 255 15.08 -24.28 -4.50
C ALA A 255 13.56 -24.51 -4.32
N ASN A 256 13.08 -24.78 -3.10
CA ASN A 256 11.68 -25.06 -2.83
C ASN A 256 10.88 -23.89 -2.24
N GLN A 257 11.50 -22.88 -1.60
CA GLN A 257 10.83 -21.70 -0.98
C GLN A 257 9.51 -22.03 -0.26
N GLN A 258 9.53 -23.08 0.58
CA GLN A 258 8.34 -23.70 1.14
C GLN A 258 8.49 -23.91 2.64
N ALA A 259 8.85 -22.86 3.40
CA ALA A 259 8.72 -22.96 4.85
C ALA A 259 7.23 -23.07 5.26
N SER A 260 6.96 -23.86 6.30
CA SER A 260 5.64 -23.89 6.94
C SER A 260 5.44 -22.64 7.77
N VAL A 261 4.17 -22.21 7.85
CA VAL A 261 3.70 -21.02 8.55
C VAL A 261 2.77 -21.46 9.68
N TYR A 262 3.01 -20.95 10.89
CA TYR A 262 2.32 -21.38 12.10
C TYR A 262 1.74 -20.20 12.87
N LEU A 263 0.59 -20.38 13.52
CA LEU A 263 0.15 -19.45 14.55
C LEU A 263 0.92 -19.74 15.83
N PRO A 264 1.59 -18.75 16.44
CA PRO A 264 2.48 -18.99 17.57
C PRO A 264 1.72 -19.46 18.82
N ASN A 265 2.09 -20.63 19.33
CA ASN A 265 1.76 -21.02 20.70
C ASN A 265 2.89 -20.56 21.63
N ILE A 266 2.74 -19.37 22.21
CA ILE A 266 3.77 -18.73 23.05
C ILE A 266 4.16 -19.54 24.30
N ARG A 267 3.35 -20.52 24.72
CA ARG A 267 3.66 -21.40 25.86
C ARG A 267 4.42 -22.66 25.43
N ASP A 268 4.33 -23.01 24.16
CA ASP A 268 4.89 -24.23 23.59
C ASP A 268 5.02 -24.07 22.07
N ILE A 269 6.13 -23.46 21.65
CA ILE A 269 6.38 -23.12 20.24
C ILE A 269 6.36 -24.36 19.36
N THR A 270 6.87 -25.49 19.84
CA THR A 270 6.91 -26.76 19.10
C THR A 270 5.52 -27.29 18.77
N ASN A 271 4.51 -26.97 19.58
CA ASN A 271 3.10 -27.30 19.34
C ASN A 271 2.29 -26.15 18.71
N SER A 272 2.95 -25.21 18.02
CA SER A 272 2.27 -24.16 17.25
C SER A 272 1.50 -24.79 16.07
N PRO A 273 0.20 -24.50 15.89
CA PRO A 273 -0.56 -25.06 14.79
C PRO A 273 -0.14 -24.47 13.45
N GLU A 274 0.23 -25.33 12.50
CA GLU A 274 0.45 -24.95 11.10
C GLU A 274 -0.84 -24.45 10.47
N VAL A 275 -0.75 -23.33 9.76
CA VAL A 275 -1.86 -22.64 9.09
C VAL A 275 -1.61 -22.40 7.60
N GLY A 276 -0.41 -22.69 7.10
CA GLY A 276 -0.11 -22.62 5.69
C GLY A 276 1.34 -22.90 5.39
N THR A 277 1.71 -22.73 4.14
CA THR A 277 3.08 -22.86 3.63
C THR A 277 3.36 -21.74 2.66
N PHE A 278 4.58 -21.20 2.67
CA PHE A 278 5.03 -20.32 1.59
C PHE A 278 4.93 -21.07 0.25
N PHE A 279 4.38 -20.41 -0.75
CA PHE A 279 4.26 -20.92 -2.12
C PHE A 279 5.25 -20.22 -3.05
N THR A 280 5.41 -18.90 -2.88
CA THR A 280 6.45 -18.10 -3.54
C THR A 280 6.88 -16.99 -2.60
N ALA A 281 8.14 -16.60 -2.67
CA ALA A 281 8.68 -15.47 -1.94
C ALA A 281 9.69 -14.72 -2.82
N GLU A 282 9.56 -13.40 -2.86
CA GLU A 282 10.40 -12.50 -3.64
C GLU A 282 11.04 -11.48 -2.70
N LEU A 283 12.35 -11.26 -2.86
CA LEU A 283 13.09 -10.20 -2.17
C LEU A 283 14.07 -9.54 -3.14
N GLY A 284 13.66 -8.39 -3.66
CA GLY A 284 14.38 -7.66 -4.70
C GLY A 284 14.24 -8.33 -6.06
N GLY A 285 15.36 -8.67 -6.70
CA GLY A 285 15.36 -9.34 -8.00
C GLY A 285 14.84 -8.46 -9.15
N GLN A 286 14.15 -9.08 -10.11
CA GLN A 286 13.62 -8.40 -11.30
C GLN A 286 12.46 -7.47 -10.96
N SER A 287 11.57 -7.89 -10.06
CA SER A 287 10.43 -7.08 -9.61
C SER A 287 10.89 -5.94 -8.70
N GLY A 288 11.98 -6.16 -7.96
CA GLY A 288 12.44 -5.24 -6.92
C GLY A 288 11.48 -5.20 -5.73
N LEU A 289 10.58 -6.16 -5.57
CA LEU A 289 9.58 -6.17 -4.50
C LEU A 289 10.01 -7.09 -3.35
N ASP A 290 9.38 -6.92 -2.18
CA ASP A 290 9.53 -7.79 -1.03
C ASP A 290 8.16 -8.33 -0.60
N TYR A 291 7.79 -9.49 -1.13
CA TYR A 291 6.50 -10.10 -0.84
C TYR A 291 6.57 -11.63 -0.88
N SER A 292 5.59 -12.27 -0.27
CA SER A 292 5.37 -13.70 -0.35
C SER A 292 3.89 -14.02 -0.50
N VAL A 293 3.61 -15.19 -1.07
CA VAL A 293 2.28 -15.81 -1.10
C VAL A 293 2.31 -17.02 -0.20
N ILE A 294 1.50 -17.00 0.85
CA ILE A 294 1.28 -18.12 1.75
C ILE A 294 0.02 -18.83 1.29
N ARG A 295 0.12 -20.12 0.96
CA ARG A 295 -1.05 -20.96 0.71
C ARG A 295 -1.61 -21.40 2.05
N LEU A 296 -2.84 -20.98 2.34
CA LEU A 296 -3.51 -21.28 3.61
C LEU A 296 -4.10 -22.69 3.58
N ASN A 297 -3.98 -23.42 4.69
CA ASN A 297 -4.59 -24.74 4.83
C ASN A 297 -6.03 -24.65 5.35
N SER A 298 -6.74 -25.78 5.41
CA SER A 298 -8.14 -25.82 5.85
C SER A 298 -8.33 -25.30 7.27
N ARG A 299 -7.36 -25.55 8.18
CA ARG A 299 -7.39 -25.01 9.55
C ARG A 299 -7.41 -23.49 9.55
N ALA A 300 -6.60 -22.84 8.71
CA ALA A 300 -6.59 -21.39 8.61
C ALA A 300 -7.93 -20.85 8.10
N VAL A 301 -8.47 -21.47 7.05
CA VAL A 301 -9.76 -21.09 6.45
C VAL A 301 -10.89 -21.24 7.47
N GLU A 302 -11.00 -22.38 8.15
CA GLU A 302 -11.97 -22.62 9.23
C GLU A 302 -11.83 -21.63 10.39
N ALA A 303 -10.62 -21.12 10.62
CA ALA A 303 -10.33 -20.11 11.62
C ALA A 303 -10.65 -18.67 11.17
N GLY A 304 -11.02 -18.45 9.90
CA GLY A 304 -11.41 -17.13 9.37
C GLY A 304 -10.33 -16.41 8.54
N MET A 305 -9.23 -17.09 8.17
CA MET A 305 -8.20 -16.52 7.29
C MET A 305 -8.65 -16.41 5.81
N ASP A 306 -9.93 -16.62 5.53
CA ASP A 306 -10.58 -16.37 4.25
C ASP A 306 -11.52 -15.14 4.29
N GLN A 307 -11.52 -14.40 5.39
CA GLN A 307 -12.32 -13.18 5.57
C GLN A 307 -11.55 -11.92 5.09
N PRO A 308 -12.24 -10.89 4.60
CA PRO A 308 -11.64 -9.66 4.08
C PRO A 308 -11.25 -8.70 5.22
N SER A 309 -10.48 -9.17 6.19
CA SER A 309 -10.28 -8.47 7.45
C SER A 309 -8.83 -8.36 7.87
N VAL A 310 -8.48 -7.22 8.46
CA VAL A 310 -7.21 -6.99 9.14
C VAL A 310 -7.46 -6.58 10.59
N ARG A 311 -6.50 -6.88 11.46
CA ARG A 311 -6.54 -6.53 12.87
C ARG A 311 -6.38 -5.03 13.02
N GLY A 312 -7.27 -4.44 13.81
CA GLY A 312 -7.17 -3.07 14.31
C GLY A 312 -6.52 -3.04 15.69
N ALA A 313 -6.44 -1.86 16.29
CA ALA A 313 -6.00 -1.74 17.68
C ALA A 313 -6.92 -2.51 18.64
N ASN A 314 -6.35 -3.01 19.75
CA ASN A 314 -7.03 -3.74 20.83
C ASN A 314 -7.83 -4.97 20.38
N GLY A 315 -7.43 -5.59 19.27
CA GLY A 315 -8.06 -6.80 18.75
C GLY A 315 -9.37 -6.57 18.02
N THR A 316 -9.64 -5.33 17.61
CA THR A 316 -10.72 -5.02 16.66
C THR A 316 -10.39 -5.50 15.26
N THR A 317 -11.37 -5.36 14.36
CA THR A 317 -11.29 -5.83 12.99
C THR A 317 -11.68 -4.71 12.05
N LEU A 318 -10.84 -4.45 11.04
CA LEU A 318 -11.13 -3.56 9.93
C LEU A 318 -11.43 -4.40 8.69
N ASN A 319 -12.62 -4.22 8.12
CA ASN A 319 -12.95 -4.81 6.84
C ASN A 319 -12.26 -4.06 5.69
N ILE A 320 -11.65 -4.83 4.80
CA ILE A 320 -11.04 -4.37 3.57
C ILE A 320 -12.10 -4.33 2.49
N THR A 321 -12.19 -3.19 1.81
CA THR A 321 -13.27 -2.88 0.84
C THR A 321 -12.75 -2.76 -0.59
N GLY A 322 -11.43 -2.63 -0.75
CA GLY A 322 -10.78 -2.45 -2.04
C GLY A 322 -9.27 -2.41 -1.92
N THR A 323 -8.62 -2.08 -3.03
CA THR A 323 -7.18 -1.77 -3.07
C THR A 323 -6.95 -0.32 -3.40
N ALA A 324 -5.82 0.22 -2.99
CA ALA A 324 -5.40 1.59 -3.18
C ALA A 324 -3.99 1.68 -3.77
N GLU A 325 -3.66 2.85 -4.30
CA GLU A 325 -2.30 3.22 -4.66
C GLU A 325 -1.71 4.20 -3.65
N PRO A 326 -0.41 4.09 -3.34
CA PRO A 326 0.31 5.09 -2.54
C PRO A 326 0.28 6.44 -3.24
N VAL A 327 -0.17 7.46 -2.52
CA VAL A 327 -0.13 8.86 -2.95
C VAL A 327 0.44 9.66 -1.80
N THR A 328 1.51 10.41 -2.07
CA THR A 328 2.18 11.24 -1.07
C THR A 328 1.18 12.17 -0.37
N GLY A 329 1.25 12.24 0.95
CA GLY A 329 0.31 12.99 1.80
C GLY A 329 -0.99 12.27 2.14
N ALA A 330 -1.29 11.11 1.53
CA ALA A 330 -2.45 10.31 1.91
C ALA A 330 -2.27 9.76 3.34
N PRO A 331 -3.32 9.78 4.18
CA PRO A 331 -3.25 9.19 5.50
C PRO A 331 -3.25 7.67 5.39
N VAL A 332 -2.44 7.02 6.23
CA VAL A 332 -2.31 5.56 6.26
C VAL A 332 -2.36 5.06 7.69
N CYS A 333 -2.82 3.84 7.86
CA CYS A 333 -2.65 3.09 9.11
C CYS A 333 -2.07 1.72 8.78
N LYS A 334 -1.30 1.14 9.71
CA LYS A 334 -0.70 -0.17 9.52
C LYS A 334 -0.91 -1.03 10.75
N SER A 335 -1.07 -2.33 10.53
CA SER A 335 -1.19 -3.36 11.56
C SER A 335 -0.03 -4.34 11.50
N GLY A 336 0.57 -4.63 12.64
CA GLY A 336 1.57 -5.68 12.82
C GLY A 336 1.67 -6.15 14.27
N GLN A 337 2.34 -7.28 14.49
CA GLN A 337 2.53 -7.91 15.80
C GLN A 337 3.08 -6.94 16.85
N SER A 338 4.12 -6.18 16.50
CA SER A 338 4.99 -5.54 17.50
C SER A 338 4.53 -4.13 17.84
N SER A 339 4.20 -3.34 16.84
CA SER A 339 3.71 -1.97 17.05
C SER A 339 2.19 -1.87 17.07
N THR A 340 1.47 -2.99 16.87
CA THR A 340 0.02 -3.05 16.78
C THR A 340 -0.50 -2.19 15.63
N PHE A 341 -1.41 -1.26 15.92
CA PHE A 341 -2.02 -0.37 14.95
C PHE A 341 -1.49 1.05 15.12
N THR A 342 -0.78 1.57 14.11
CA THR A 342 -0.29 2.96 14.11
C THR A 342 -0.62 3.62 12.78
N CYS A 343 -0.84 4.92 12.83
CA CYS A 343 -1.10 5.71 11.63
C CYS A 343 0.02 6.71 11.34
N GLY A 344 0.07 7.17 10.10
CA GLY A 344 0.95 8.20 9.60
C GLY A 344 0.49 8.70 8.23
N PHE A 345 1.41 9.26 7.46
CA PHE A 345 1.16 9.69 6.09
C PHE A 345 2.13 9.02 5.14
N VAL A 346 1.73 8.82 3.88
CA VAL A 346 2.70 8.50 2.81
C VAL A 346 3.64 9.70 2.67
N VAL A 347 4.93 9.50 2.89
CA VAL A 347 5.95 10.56 2.77
C VAL A 347 6.63 10.54 1.40
N ALA A 348 6.65 9.38 0.75
CA ALA A 348 7.06 9.23 -0.63
C ALA A 348 6.31 8.04 -1.24
N ASP A 349 5.73 8.22 -2.41
CA ASP A 349 5.04 7.18 -3.19
C ASP A 349 6.02 6.22 -3.89
N ARG A 350 7.29 6.63 -4.03
CA ARG A 350 8.38 5.80 -4.56
C ARG A 350 9.68 5.99 -3.79
N VAL A 351 10.21 4.88 -3.25
CA VAL A 351 11.51 4.79 -2.59
C VAL A 351 12.25 3.53 -3.02
N GLU A 352 13.57 3.58 -2.97
CA GLU A 352 14.46 2.43 -3.12
C GLU A 352 15.34 2.29 -1.87
N THR A 353 15.45 1.08 -1.34
CA THR A 353 16.32 0.75 -0.21
C THR A 353 17.02 -0.57 -0.44
N GLN A 354 18.09 -0.81 0.32
CA GLN A 354 18.78 -2.09 0.36
C GLN A 354 18.31 -2.87 1.59
N LEU A 355 17.75 -4.06 1.37
CA LEU A 355 17.48 -5.02 2.44
C LEU A 355 18.50 -6.15 2.38
N TYR A 356 18.89 -6.65 3.54
CA TYR A 356 19.86 -7.74 3.64
C TYR A 356 19.15 -9.05 3.97
N THR A 357 19.48 -10.10 3.22
CA THR A 357 19.09 -11.47 3.54
C THR A 357 19.77 -11.97 4.82
N ALA A 358 19.29 -13.07 5.39
CA ALA A 358 19.95 -13.75 6.50
C ALA A 358 21.40 -14.17 6.16
N ASP A 359 21.68 -14.43 4.87
CA ASP A 359 23.00 -14.78 4.35
C ASP A 359 23.90 -13.54 4.10
N GLY A 360 23.40 -12.33 4.40
CA GLY A 360 24.14 -11.08 4.27
C GLY A 360 24.20 -10.48 2.87
N GLU A 361 23.50 -11.06 1.89
CA GLU A 361 23.35 -10.49 0.55
C GLU A 361 22.42 -9.28 0.56
N SER A 362 22.85 -8.17 -0.04
CA SER A 362 22.02 -6.99 -0.28
C SER A 362 21.08 -7.21 -1.47
N LYS A 363 19.82 -6.83 -1.30
CA LYS A 363 18.76 -6.85 -2.31
C LYS A 363 18.13 -5.47 -2.38
N THR A 364 18.09 -4.88 -3.57
CA THR A 364 17.39 -3.62 -3.79
C THR A 364 15.89 -3.85 -3.79
N VAL A 365 15.19 -3.18 -2.88
CA VAL A 365 13.75 -3.22 -2.73
C VAL A 365 13.15 -1.86 -3.03
N ARG A 366 12.06 -1.87 -3.80
CA ARG A 366 11.32 -0.72 -4.31
C ARG A 366 9.93 -0.73 -3.68
N GLY A 367 9.51 0.42 -3.17
CA GLY A 367 8.22 0.54 -2.50
C GLY A 367 7.80 1.99 -2.32
N PHE A 368 6.96 2.24 -1.32
CA PHE A 368 6.60 3.57 -0.84
C PHE A 368 7.07 3.73 0.61
N ALA A 369 7.24 4.96 1.07
CA ALA A 369 7.57 5.27 2.45
C ALA A 369 6.37 5.93 3.16
N SER A 370 6.17 5.57 4.42
CA SER A 370 5.21 6.24 5.30
C SER A 370 5.83 6.61 6.65
N SER A 371 5.19 7.55 7.35
CA SER A 371 5.59 7.96 8.71
C SER A 371 4.94 7.10 9.80
N ALA A 372 4.26 6.01 9.45
CA ALA A 372 3.64 5.13 10.43
C ALA A 372 4.74 4.29 11.13
N CYS A 373 4.87 4.45 12.44
CA CYS A 373 5.88 3.74 13.22
C CYS A 373 5.77 2.22 13.03
N THR A 374 6.90 1.58 12.70
CA THR A 374 6.99 0.16 12.40
C THR A 374 8.19 -0.43 13.12
N LEU A 375 8.00 -1.57 13.78
CA LEU A 375 9.00 -2.25 14.61
C LEU A 375 9.32 -3.65 14.05
N GLY A 376 10.42 -4.25 14.48
CA GLY A 376 10.77 -5.62 14.10
C GLY A 376 9.64 -6.60 14.44
N GLY A 377 9.27 -7.47 13.49
CA GLY A 377 8.12 -8.37 13.58
C GLY A 377 6.83 -7.86 12.93
N ASP A 378 6.76 -6.58 12.57
CA ASP A 378 5.64 -6.03 11.77
C ASP A 378 5.74 -6.37 10.28
N SER A 379 6.87 -6.91 9.82
CA SER A 379 7.10 -7.33 8.44
C SER A 379 5.97 -8.19 7.90
N GLY A 380 5.51 -7.88 6.70
CA GLY A 380 4.35 -8.47 6.05
C GLY A 380 3.00 -7.93 6.50
N GLY A 381 2.94 -7.19 7.61
CA GLY A 381 1.72 -6.62 8.18
C GLY A 381 1.03 -5.64 7.24
N SER A 382 -0.31 -5.62 7.29
CA SER A 382 -1.15 -4.81 6.40
C SER A 382 -0.98 -3.30 6.60
N ILE A 383 -0.87 -2.56 5.51
CA ILE A 383 -0.95 -1.10 5.43
C ILE A 383 -2.22 -0.72 4.67
N VAL A 384 -3.05 0.13 5.26
CA VAL A 384 -4.34 0.57 4.72
C VAL A 384 -4.41 2.10 4.59
N THR A 385 -5.22 2.58 3.65
CA THR A 385 -5.68 3.98 3.57
C THR A 385 -7.20 3.97 3.48
N GLY A 386 -7.87 4.66 4.40
CA GLY A 386 -9.29 4.44 4.58
C GLY A 386 -9.57 2.99 4.97
N THR A 387 -10.40 2.33 4.17
CA THR A 387 -10.72 0.90 4.28
C THR A 387 -10.14 0.07 3.13
N LEU A 388 -9.13 0.62 2.44
CA LEU A 388 -8.53 0.04 1.25
C LEU A 388 -7.15 -0.53 1.59
N ALA A 389 -6.84 -1.70 1.06
CA ALA A 389 -5.50 -2.28 1.10
C ALA A 389 -4.53 -1.40 0.31
N LEU A 390 -3.51 -0.86 0.95
CA LEU A 390 -2.50 -0.02 0.31
C LEU A 390 -1.23 -0.82 0.01
N GLY A 391 -0.80 -1.65 0.94
CA GLY A 391 0.44 -2.41 0.82
C GLY A 391 0.75 -3.24 2.05
N ILE A 392 1.89 -3.93 2.02
CA ILE A 392 2.41 -4.66 3.19
C ILE A 392 3.68 -4.00 3.70
N THR A 393 3.95 -4.15 4.98
CA THR A 393 5.17 -3.67 5.63
C THR A 393 6.37 -4.50 5.18
N SER A 394 7.50 -3.87 4.88
CA SER A 394 8.74 -4.57 4.52
C SER A 394 9.90 -4.20 5.45
N GLY A 395 10.11 -2.92 5.77
CA GLY A 395 11.21 -2.51 6.65
C GLY A 395 10.99 -1.15 7.29
N SER A 396 11.84 -0.78 8.25
CA SER A 396 11.76 0.53 8.92
C SER A 396 13.08 0.95 9.56
N ASN A 397 13.30 2.26 9.67
CA ASN A 397 14.38 2.84 10.47
C ASN A 397 14.13 2.76 12.00
N ALA A 398 12.98 2.25 12.43
CA ALA A 398 12.60 2.08 13.82
C ALA A 398 12.52 0.59 14.24
N ALA A 399 12.97 -0.34 13.39
CA ALA A 399 12.82 -1.78 13.61
C ALA A 399 13.39 -2.23 14.97
N ASP A 400 14.52 -1.67 15.39
CA ASP A 400 15.22 -2.03 16.63
C ASP A 400 14.73 -1.27 17.87
N ALA A 401 13.78 -0.35 17.72
CA ALA A 401 13.27 0.41 18.85
C ALA A 401 12.38 -0.47 19.74
N PRO A 402 12.46 -0.34 21.08
CA PRO A 402 11.66 -1.16 21.99
C PRO A 402 10.17 -0.82 21.96
N ASN A 403 9.81 0.37 21.49
CA ASN A 403 8.43 0.79 21.24
C ASN A 403 8.40 2.08 20.40
N CYS A 404 7.22 2.39 19.85
CA CYS A 404 7.01 3.56 19.02
C CYS A 404 7.20 4.91 19.73
N THR A 405 6.95 5.00 21.04
CA THR A 405 7.18 6.25 21.78
C THR A 405 8.66 6.59 21.80
N GLU A 406 9.51 5.60 22.07
CA GLU A 406 10.96 5.76 22.05
C GLU A 406 11.48 6.01 20.64
N ALA A 407 10.99 5.25 19.64
CA ALA A 407 11.34 5.47 18.24
C ALA A 407 11.05 6.90 17.77
N ASN A 408 9.84 7.39 18.04
CA ASN A 408 9.43 8.75 17.66
C ASN A 408 10.29 9.81 18.34
N THR A 409 10.71 9.59 19.59
CA THR A 409 11.55 10.54 20.32
C THR A 409 12.98 10.54 19.79
N GLN A 410 13.56 9.37 19.57
CA GLN A 410 14.95 9.22 19.12
C GLN A 410 15.13 9.65 17.66
N LEU A 411 14.13 9.42 16.82
CA LEU A 411 14.19 9.72 15.39
C LEU A 411 13.68 11.12 15.03
N ALA A 412 13.02 11.84 15.94
CA ALA A 412 12.53 13.19 15.68
C ALA A 412 13.60 14.16 15.14
N PRO A 413 14.85 14.19 15.65
CA PRO A 413 15.91 15.03 15.08
C PRO A 413 16.31 14.66 13.65
N TYR A 414 15.96 13.45 13.19
CA TYR A 414 16.36 12.87 11.91
C TYR A 414 15.18 12.77 10.92
N GLY A 415 14.09 13.51 11.16
CA GLY A 415 12.90 13.50 10.29
C GLY A 415 11.81 12.50 10.71
N GLY A 416 11.99 11.80 11.83
CA GLY A 416 11.00 10.89 12.41
C GLY A 416 11.11 9.45 11.94
N THR A 417 10.08 8.67 12.25
CA THR A 417 9.97 7.29 11.81
C THR A 417 9.66 7.22 10.31
N ALA A 418 10.29 6.27 9.63
CA ALA A 418 10.06 5.95 8.24
C ALA A 418 9.88 4.44 8.10
N SER A 419 8.79 4.03 7.45
CA SER A 419 8.44 2.65 7.18
C SER A 419 8.33 2.44 5.67
N LEU A 420 9.01 1.41 5.17
CA LEU A 420 8.91 0.92 3.81
C LEU A 420 7.71 0.00 3.68
N GLY A 421 6.79 0.36 2.78
CA GLY A 421 5.69 -0.48 2.34
C GLY A 421 5.85 -0.93 0.89
N ILE A 422 5.38 -2.13 0.58
CA ILE A 422 5.32 -2.66 -0.80
C ILE A 422 3.88 -2.52 -1.31
N PRO A 423 3.64 -1.79 -2.43
CA PRO A 423 2.29 -1.51 -2.91
C PRO A 423 1.52 -2.78 -3.26
N ILE A 424 0.29 -2.93 -2.72
CA ILE A 424 -0.47 -4.17 -2.90
C ILE A 424 -0.80 -4.44 -4.38
N ARG A 425 -1.09 -3.40 -5.16
CA ARG A 425 -1.38 -3.53 -6.59
C ARG A 425 -0.15 -3.99 -7.39
N ALA A 426 1.05 -3.59 -6.99
CA ALA A 426 2.29 -4.06 -7.62
C ALA A 426 2.53 -5.54 -7.33
N ILE A 427 2.29 -5.98 -6.08
CA ILE A 427 2.37 -7.38 -5.67
C ILE A 427 1.39 -8.25 -6.48
N LEU A 428 0.12 -7.85 -6.52
CA LEU A 428 -0.91 -8.61 -7.24
C LEU A 428 -0.59 -8.75 -8.74
N ALA A 429 -0.11 -7.66 -9.36
CA ALA A 429 0.28 -7.67 -10.77
C ALA A 429 1.49 -8.59 -11.04
N ASP A 430 2.49 -8.57 -10.16
CA ASP A 430 3.69 -9.42 -10.28
C ASP A 430 3.34 -10.90 -10.08
N ILE A 431 2.51 -11.23 -9.09
CA ILE A 431 2.04 -12.61 -8.88
C ILE A 431 1.28 -13.13 -10.10
N ASP A 432 0.31 -12.36 -10.62
CA ASP A 432 -0.52 -12.79 -11.75
C ASP A 432 0.35 -13.01 -13.00
N ALA A 433 1.24 -12.06 -13.30
CA ALA A 433 2.15 -12.13 -14.45
C ALA A 433 3.09 -13.34 -14.41
N ASN A 434 3.53 -13.75 -13.21
CA ASN A 434 4.47 -14.86 -13.03
C ASN A 434 3.80 -16.20 -12.69
N SER A 435 2.47 -16.23 -12.51
CA SER A 435 1.73 -17.44 -12.10
C SER A 435 1.72 -18.56 -13.15
N GLY A 436 1.92 -18.23 -14.44
CA GLY A 436 1.81 -19.20 -15.54
C GLY A 436 0.43 -19.87 -15.64
N GLY A 437 -0.63 -19.25 -15.09
CA GLY A 437 -1.97 -19.84 -14.99
C GLY A 437 -2.17 -20.80 -13.80
N GLY A 438 -1.17 -20.93 -12.93
CA GLY A 438 -1.22 -21.70 -11.70
C GLY A 438 -1.74 -20.91 -10.51
N VAL A 439 -1.28 -21.27 -9.31
CA VAL A 439 -1.65 -20.57 -8.08
C VAL A 439 -1.16 -19.12 -8.14
N GLY A 440 -2.06 -18.19 -7.81
CA GLY A 440 -1.84 -16.76 -7.95
C GLY A 440 -2.37 -16.16 -9.27
N SER A 441 -2.78 -16.97 -10.24
CA SER A 441 -3.43 -16.43 -11.45
C SER A 441 -4.77 -15.79 -11.10
N GLY A 442 -5.01 -14.56 -11.54
CA GLY A 442 -6.17 -13.76 -11.19
C GLY A 442 -6.25 -13.43 -9.70
N ILE A 443 -5.12 -13.37 -9.00
CA ILE A 443 -5.10 -13.08 -7.56
C ILE A 443 -5.71 -11.71 -7.26
N SER A 444 -6.50 -11.66 -6.18
CA SER A 444 -7.08 -10.44 -5.64
C SER A 444 -7.07 -10.48 -4.11
N VAL A 445 -6.95 -9.30 -3.49
CA VAL A 445 -7.22 -9.13 -2.06
C VAL A 445 -8.71 -9.39 -1.83
N ARG A 446 -9.05 -10.15 -0.79
CA ARG A 446 -10.45 -10.37 -0.43
C ARG A 446 -11.05 -9.06 0.08
N THR A 447 -12.14 -8.64 -0.54
CA THR A 447 -12.94 -7.46 -0.15
C THR A 447 -14.36 -7.82 0.29
N GLN A 448 -14.71 -9.10 0.16
CA GLN A 448 -15.99 -9.67 0.56
C GLN A 448 -15.74 -11.02 1.24
N PRO A 449 -16.61 -11.45 2.17
CA PRO A 449 -16.57 -12.80 2.72
C PRO A 449 -16.60 -13.84 1.60
N ALA A 450 -15.94 -14.99 1.80
CA ALA A 450 -16.20 -16.14 0.94
C ALA A 450 -17.70 -16.46 0.98
N ASN A 451 -18.35 -16.54 -0.19
CA ASN A 451 -19.74 -16.99 -0.27
C ASN A 451 -19.84 -18.35 0.44
N GLN A 452 -20.66 -18.43 1.50
CA GLN A 452 -21.01 -19.69 2.15
C GLN A 452 -21.85 -20.57 1.23
#